data_AF-A0A522DIT3-F1
#
_entry.id   AF-A0A522DIT3-F1
#
_cell.length_a   1.000
_cell.length_b   1.000
_cell.length_c   1.000
_cell.angle_alpha   90.00
_cell.angle_beta   90.00
_cell.angle_gamma   90.00
#
_symmetry.space_group_name_H-M   'P 1'
#
loop_
_entity.id
_entity.type
_entity.pdbx_description
1 polymer ?
#
loop_
_entity_poly.entity_id
_entity_poly.type
_entity_poly.pdbx_seq_one_letter_code
_entity_poly.pdbx_strand_id
1 'polypeptide(L)'
;FVSMLVQEPEVVRLLPLEVVEGIVAPEEDDLLPLYDFEPEASVVLDALLPVYIESRLFNAMLQSAAAKHAATQKAMKSASDNADKLIKDYTRLANNARQSEITQQISEIVGGADALGSVK
;
A
#
# COMPACT_ATOMS: atom_id res chain seq x y z
N PHE A 1 -0.80 11.07 -2.85
CA PHE A 1 -0.50 10.25 -1.65
C PHE A 1 -0.54 11.18 -0.45
N VAL A 2 -1.36 10.88 0.57
CA VAL A 2 -1.49 11.75 1.75
C VAL A 2 -0.60 11.23 2.88
N SER A 3 -0.67 9.93 3.15
CA SER A 3 0.20 9.27 4.12
C SER A 3 0.35 7.77 3.80
N MET A 4 1.18 7.08 4.58
CA MET A 4 1.31 5.62 4.52
C MET A 4 0.00 4.88 4.83
N LEU A 5 -0.93 5.51 5.55
CA LEU A 5 -2.21 4.92 5.94
C LEU A 5 -3.37 5.33 5.01
N VAL A 6 -3.27 6.52 4.41
CA VAL A 6 -4.34 7.13 3.61
C VAL A 6 -3.85 7.41 2.20
N GLN A 7 -4.46 6.72 1.24
CA GLN A 7 -4.26 6.95 -0.18
C GLN A 7 -5.60 7.33 -0.80
N GLU A 8 -5.74 8.60 -1.19
CA GLU A 8 -6.93 9.11 -1.86
C GLU A 8 -6.66 9.25 -3.37
N PRO A 9 -7.52 8.70 -4.23
CA PRO A 9 -7.42 8.90 -5.66
C PRO A 9 -7.90 10.31 -6.01
N GLU A 10 -7.09 11.04 -6.76
CA GLU A 10 -7.41 12.39 -7.23
C GLU A 10 -7.44 12.41 -8.75
N VAL A 11 -8.42 13.12 -9.31
CA VAL A 11 -8.52 13.36 -10.75
C VAL A 11 -8.26 14.83 -11.00
N VAL A 12 -7.13 15.14 -11.62
CA VAL A 12 -6.74 16.51 -11.93
C VAL A 12 -6.77 16.72 -13.43
N ARG A 13 -7.46 17.78 -13.87
CA ARG A 13 -7.41 18.24 -15.26
C ARG A 13 -6.02 18.81 -15.54
N LEU A 14 -5.28 18.16 -16.44
CA LEU A 14 -3.93 18.61 -16.83
C LEU A 14 -3.99 19.62 -17.98
N LEU A 15 -4.85 19.35 -18.97
CA LEU A 15 -5.06 20.19 -20.15
C LEU A 15 -6.55 20.20 -20.53
N PRO A 16 -7.06 21.29 -21.14
CA PRO A 16 -6.40 22.58 -21.32
C PRO A 16 -6.14 23.28 -19.97
N LEU A 17 -5.09 24.09 -19.91
CA LEU A 17 -4.79 24.89 -18.72
C LEU A 17 -5.92 25.90 -18.51
N GLU A 18 -6.47 25.92 -17.31
CA GLU A 18 -7.40 26.96 -16.90
C GLU A 18 -6.59 28.14 -16.39
N VAL A 19 -6.69 29.27 -17.10
CA VAL A 19 -6.15 30.53 -16.59
C VAL A 19 -7.12 30.99 -15.52
N VAL A 20 -6.76 30.77 -14.26
CA VAL A 20 -7.49 31.35 -13.14
C VAL A 20 -7.09 32.82 -13.10
N GLU A 21 -7.95 33.71 -13.62
CA GLU A 21 -7.77 35.14 -13.39
C GLU A 21 -7.69 35.37 -11.88
N GLY A 22 -6.64 36.06 -11.43
CA GLY A 22 -6.45 36.34 -10.02
C GLY A 22 -7.70 36.98 -9.44
N ILE A 23 -8.22 36.41 -8.36
CA ILE A 23 -9.46 36.86 -7.68
C ILE A 23 -9.28 38.27 -7.08
N VAL A 24 -8.04 38.78 -7.07
CA VAL A 24 -7.67 40.10 -6.55
C VAL A 24 -6.84 40.79 -7.64
N ALA A 25 -7.35 41.91 -8.16
CA ALA A 25 -6.52 42.82 -8.93
C ALA A 25 -5.41 43.34 -8.00
N PRO A 26 -4.14 43.35 -8.41
CA PRO A 26 -3.07 43.89 -7.56
C PRO A 26 -3.43 45.33 -7.17
N GLU A 27 -3.28 45.67 -5.88
CA GLU A 27 -3.43 47.06 -5.45
C GLU A 27 -2.33 47.91 -6.10
N GLU A 28 -2.53 49.23 -6.28
CA GLU A 28 -1.54 50.12 -6.93
C GLU A 28 -0.13 50.09 -6.29
N ASP A 29 -0.03 49.58 -5.05
CA ASP A 29 1.20 49.45 -4.25
C ASP A 29 1.75 48.01 -4.19
N ASP A 30 1.12 47.03 -4.86
CA ASP A 30 1.66 45.68 -4.94
C ASP A 30 2.91 45.68 -5.83
N LEU A 31 4.06 45.42 -5.23
CA LEU A 31 5.31 45.17 -5.93
C LEU A 31 5.13 43.93 -6.81
N LEU A 32 4.78 44.15 -8.08
CA LEU A 32 4.83 43.11 -9.10
C LEU A 32 6.25 42.54 -9.10
N PRO A 33 6.40 41.21 -9.04
CA PRO A 33 7.73 40.61 -9.03
C PRO A 33 8.48 41.06 -10.29
N LEU A 34 9.62 41.73 -10.11
CA LEU A 34 10.51 42.13 -11.20
C LEU A 34 11.13 40.86 -11.81
N TYR A 35 10.43 40.27 -12.77
CA TYR A 35 11.00 39.27 -13.67
C TYR A 35 11.42 39.98 -14.95
N ASP A 36 12.72 39.96 -15.22
CA ASP A 36 13.24 40.30 -16.53
C ASP A 36 13.33 39.02 -17.36
N PHE A 37 12.75 39.01 -18.56
CA PHE A 37 12.67 37.84 -19.41
C PHE A 37 13.64 37.98 -20.56
N GLU A 38 14.62 37.10 -20.62
CA GLU A 38 15.59 37.06 -21.71
C GLU A 38 15.45 35.72 -22.45
N PRO A 39 15.17 35.68 -23.77
CA PRO A 39 15.13 36.80 -24.73
C PRO A 39 13.81 37.58 -24.84
N GLU A 40 12.65 36.91 -24.80
CA GLU A 40 11.32 37.54 -24.76
C GLU A 40 10.39 36.65 -23.92
N ALA A 41 9.40 37.25 -23.23
CA ALA A 41 8.48 36.53 -22.36
C ALA A 41 7.70 35.40 -23.05
N SER A 42 7.33 35.59 -24.33
CA SER A 42 6.66 34.57 -25.16
C SER A 42 7.52 33.33 -25.35
N VAL A 43 8.79 33.52 -25.73
CA VAL A 43 9.77 32.44 -25.96
C VAL A 43 10.04 31.67 -24.68
N VAL A 44 10.18 32.39 -23.56
CA VAL A 44 10.38 31.77 -22.24
C VAL A 44 9.14 30.95 -21.84
N LEU A 45 7.93 31.48 -22.04
CA LEU A 45 6.69 30.77 -21.74
C LEU A 45 6.52 29.51 -22.59
N ASP A 46 6.78 29.59 -23.90
CA ASP A 46 6.71 28.44 -24.82
C ASP A 46 7.68 27.32 -24.42
N ALA A 47 8.86 27.66 -23.89
CA ALA A 47 9.81 26.69 -23.38
C ALA A 47 9.43 26.12 -21.99
N LEU A 48 8.81 26.93 -21.13
CA LEU A 48 8.41 26.52 -19.78
C LEU A 48 7.16 25.64 -19.77
N LEU A 49 6.21 25.84 -20.69
CA LEU A 49 4.96 25.09 -20.75
C LEU A 49 5.17 23.56 -20.84
N PRO A 50 6.03 23.02 -21.74
CA PRO A 50 6.36 21.59 -21.77
C PRO A 50 6.98 21.10 -20.45
N VAL A 51 7.95 21.84 -19.91
CA VAL A 51 8.65 21.49 -18.66
C VAL A 51 7.68 21.44 -17.49
N TYR A 52 6.72 22.37 -17.44
CA TYR A 52 5.67 22.39 -16.44
C TYR A 52 4.79 21.13 -16.51
N ILE A 53 4.33 20.76 -17.72
CA ILE A 53 3.49 19.57 -17.95
C ILE A 53 4.25 18.29 -17.57
N GLU A 54 5.51 18.17 -18.02
CA GLU A 54 6.38 17.04 -17.68
C GLU A 54 6.58 16.91 -16.18
N SER A 55 6.88 18.02 -15.50
CA SER A 55 7.08 18.05 -14.04
C SER A 55 5.81 17.65 -13.29
N ARG A 56 4.64 18.14 -13.74
CA ARG A 56 3.32 17.78 -13.18
C ARG A 56 3.03 16.29 -13.33
N LEU A 57 3.24 15.74 -14.51
CA LEU A 57 3.03 14.32 -14.77
C LEU A 57 4.00 13.46 -13.97
N PHE A 58 5.28 13.85 -13.92
CA PHE A 58 6.30 13.16 -13.15
C PHE A 58 5.95 13.13 -11.66
N ASN A 59 5.51 14.26 -11.11
CA ASN A 59 5.04 14.33 -9.73
C ASN A 59 3.86 13.38 -9.49
N ALA A 60 2.85 13.35 -10.38
CA ALA A 60 1.71 12.45 -10.27
C ALA A 60 2.14 10.97 -10.27
N MET A 61 3.10 10.60 -11.12
CA MET A 61 3.66 9.24 -11.15
C MET A 61 4.40 8.90 -9.86
N LEU A 62 5.22 9.81 -9.32
CA LEU A 62 5.90 9.60 -8.04
C LEU A 62 4.90 9.42 -6.88
N GLN A 63 3.85 10.23 -6.84
CA GLN A 63 2.78 10.12 -5.85
C GLN A 63 2.04 8.77 -5.95
N SER A 64 1.80 8.29 -7.18
CA SER A 64 1.19 6.99 -7.44
C SER A 64 2.11 5.83 -7.01
N ALA A 65 3.40 5.91 -7.31
CA ALA A 65 4.39 4.91 -6.89
C ALA A 65 4.49 4.83 -5.36
N ALA A 66 4.54 5.97 -4.67
CA ALA A 66 4.53 6.03 -3.21
C ALA A 66 3.26 5.40 -2.62
N ALA A 67 2.08 5.73 -3.17
CA ALA A 67 0.81 5.13 -2.78
C ALA A 67 0.80 3.61 -2.96
N LYS A 68 1.30 3.11 -4.10
CA LYS A 68 1.42 1.68 -4.38
C LYS A 68 2.31 0.97 -3.36
N HIS A 69 3.47 1.52 -3.04
CA HIS A 69 4.36 0.91 -2.05
C HIS A 69 3.73 0.85 -0.66
N ALA A 70 3.08 1.93 -0.23
CA ALA A 70 2.35 1.96 1.05
C ALA A 70 1.21 0.92 1.10
N ALA A 71 0.39 0.87 0.05
CA ALA A 71 -0.70 -0.10 -0.06
C ALA A 71 -0.18 -1.55 -0.07
N THR A 72 0.92 -1.81 -0.79
CA THR A 72 1.56 -3.12 -0.84
C THR A 72 2.07 -3.54 0.53
N GLN A 73 2.74 -2.65 1.27
CA GLN A 73 3.24 -2.94 2.60
C GLN A 73 2.09 -3.30 3.56
N LYS A 74 0.97 -2.58 3.49
CA LYS A 74 -0.24 -2.88 4.29
C LYS A 74 -0.86 -4.24 3.91
N ALA A 75 -0.94 -4.54 2.62
CA ALA A 75 -1.45 -5.83 2.14
C ALA A 75 -0.57 -6.99 2.61
N MET A 76 0.76 -6.84 2.51
CA MET A 76 1.71 -7.87 2.95
C MET A 76 1.68 -8.07 4.46
N LYS A 77 1.55 -7.00 5.25
CA LYS A 77 1.35 -7.12 6.71
C LYS A 77 0.11 -7.95 7.03
N SER A 78 -1.02 -7.66 6.37
CA SER A 78 -2.27 -8.42 6.56
C SER A 78 -2.12 -9.88 6.14
N ALA A 79 -1.37 -10.16 5.07
CA ALA A 79 -1.08 -11.52 4.63
C ALA A 79 -0.25 -12.28 5.67
N SER A 80 0.79 -11.66 6.24
CA SER A 80 1.60 -12.26 7.32
C SER A 80 0.77 -12.54 8.57
N ASP A 81 -0.05 -11.58 9.00
CA ASP A 81 -0.92 -11.75 10.17
C ASP A 81 -1.91 -12.92 9.98
N ASN A 82 -2.43 -13.08 8.76
CA ASN A 82 -3.31 -14.20 8.40
C ASN A 82 -2.54 -15.54 8.37
N ALA A 83 -1.33 -15.56 7.82
CA ALA A 83 -0.48 -16.75 7.79
C ALA A 83 -0.14 -17.22 9.22
N ASP A 84 0.21 -16.29 10.11
CA ASP A 84 0.50 -16.60 11.53
C ASP A 84 -0.72 -17.20 12.25
N LYS A 85 -1.91 -16.72 11.92
CA LYS A 85 -3.16 -17.31 12.44
C LYS A 85 -3.32 -18.75 11.95
N LEU A 86 -3.16 -19.01 10.65
CA LEU A 86 -3.25 -20.36 10.09
C LEU A 86 -2.20 -21.30 10.70
N ILE A 87 -0.96 -20.84 10.87
CA ILE A 87 0.10 -21.61 11.51
C ILE A 87 -0.32 -22.04 12.92
N LYS A 88 -0.87 -21.11 13.72
CA LYS A 88 -1.35 -21.42 15.08
C LYS A 88 -2.48 -22.46 15.05
N ASP A 89 -3.45 -22.28 14.16
CA ASP A 89 -4.61 -23.17 14.05
C ASP A 89 -4.18 -24.59 13.63
N TYR A 90 -3.36 -24.72 12.58
CA TYR A 90 -2.87 -26.02 12.13
C TYR A 90 -1.91 -26.67 13.12
N THR A 91 -1.11 -25.89 13.84
CA THR A 91 -0.27 -26.42 14.92
C THR A 91 -1.11 -27.03 16.05
N ARG A 92 -2.24 -26.40 16.40
CA ARG A 92 -3.16 -26.95 17.39
C ARG A 92 -3.82 -28.24 16.89
N LEU A 93 -4.26 -28.26 15.63
CA LEU A 93 -4.85 -29.45 15.01
C LEU A 93 -3.84 -30.62 14.96
N ALA A 94 -2.60 -30.35 14.54
CA ALA A 94 -1.55 -31.36 14.49
C ALA A 94 -1.25 -31.94 15.88
N ASN A 95 -1.18 -31.10 16.92
CA ASN A 95 -0.98 -31.57 18.29
C ASN A 95 -2.15 -32.40 18.81
N ASN A 96 -3.39 -32.04 18.47
CA ASN A 96 -4.56 -32.81 18.85
C ASN A 96 -4.59 -34.18 18.16
N ALA A 97 -4.34 -34.21 16.84
CA ALA A 97 -4.23 -35.45 16.08
C ALA A 97 -3.14 -36.37 16.64
N ARG A 98 -1.95 -35.82 16.93
CA ARG A 98 -0.84 -36.55 17.56
C ARG A 98 -1.24 -37.17 18.90
N GLN A 99 -1.97 -36.43 19.74
CA GLN A 99 -2.44 -36.96 21.03
C GLN A 99 -3.47 -38.07 20.84
N SER A 100 -4.42 -37.89 19.91
CA SER A 100 -5.41 -38.93 19.57
C SER A 100 -4.74 -40.22 19.09
N GLU A 101 -3.69 -40.10 18.27
CA GLU A 101 -2.93 -41.25 17.75
C GLU A 101 -2.18 -41.97 18.88
N ILE A 102 -1.52 -41.23 19.79
CA ILE A 102 -0.87 -41.82 20.97
C ILE A 102 -1.89 -42.56 21.85
N THR A 103 -3.04 -41.94 22.12
CA THR A 103 -4.10 -42.58 22.91
C THR A 103 -4.59 -43.87 22.24
N GLN A 104 -4.81 -43.83 20.92
CA GLN A 104 -5.23 -45.01 20.16
C GLN A 104 -4.20 -46.14 20.23
N GLN A 105 -2.91 -45.84 20.01
CA GLN A 105 -1.84 -46.82 20.13
C GLN A 105 -1.77 -47.44 21.53
N ILE A 106 -1.92 -46.63 22.59
CA ILE A 106 -1.95 -47.13 23.96
C ILE A 106 -3.16 -48.05 24.20
N SER A 107 -4.36 -47.65 23.73
CA SER A 107 -5.57 -48.48 23.85
C SER A 107 -5.43 -49.81 23.12
N GLU A 108 -4.81 -49.83 21.94
CA GLU A 108 -4.52 -51.04 21.18
C GLU A 108 -3.51 -51.96 21.90
N ILE A 109 -2.45 -51.39 22.49
CA ILE A 109 -1.46 -52.14 23.28
C ILE A 109 -2.11 -52.79 24.51
N VAL A 110 -2.90 -52.03 25.27
CA VAL A 110 -3.56 -52.54 26.50
C VAL A 110 -4.60 -53.60 26.14
N GLY A 111 -5.46 -53.34 25.15
CA GLY A 111 -6.46 -54.31 24.68
C GLY A 111 -5.83 -55.61 24.16
N GLY A 112 -4.70 -55.52 23.45
CA GLY A 112 -3.94 -56.69 22.99
C GLY A 112 -3.30 -57.48 24.14
N ALA A 113 -2.76 -56.78 25.15
CA ALA A 113 -2.18 -57.43 26.33
C ALA A 113 -3.24 -58.16 27.17
N ASP A 114 -4.40 -57.53 27.40
CA ASP A 114 -5.52 -58.14 28.15
C ASP A 114 -6.09 -59.38 27.44
N ALA A 115 -6.16 -59.35 26.10
CA ALA A 115 -6.59 -60.50 25.30
C ALA A 115 -5.66 -61.71 25.43
N LEU A 116 -4.35 -61.50 25.66
CA LEU A 116 -3.39 -62.58 25.91
C LEU A 116 -3.46 -63.11 27.34
N GLY A 117 -3.73 -62.23 28.32
CA GLY A 117 -3.81 -62.59 29.74
C GLY A 117 -5.09 -63.36 30.12
N SER A 118 -6.19 -63.12 29.40
CA SER A 118 -7.50 -63.76 29.63
C SER A 118 -7.66 -65.15 29.02
N VAL A 119 -6.66 -65.65 28.28
CA VAL A 119 -6.65 -66.99 27.64
C VAL A 119 -6.01 -68.07 28.54
N LYS A 120 -6.00 -67.86 29.86
CA LYS A 120 -5.61 -68.86 30.88
C LYS A 120 -6.81 -69.27 31.70
#